data_AF-A0A3D3YVX3-F1
#
_entry.id   AF-A0A3D3YVX3-F1
#
_cell.length_a   1.000
_cell.length_b   1.000
_cell.length_c   1.000
_cell.angle_alpha   90.00
_cell.angle_beta   90.00
_cell.angle_gamma   90.00
#
_symmetry.space_group_name_H-M   'P 1'
#
loop_
_entity.id
_entity.type
_entity.pdbx_description
1 polymer ?
#
loop_
_entity_poly.entity_id
_entity_poly.type
_entity_poly.pdbx_seq_one_letter_code
_entity_poly.pdbx_strand_id
1 'polypeptide(L)'
;MRPVFLKSNRRAAALVQVCSIALLVYGLIETEVRGAIAPARTIPALLPEGRAARPTAANIFAAFTGLGYRRARTTEGLEYIPDPITTAQAVILKALGIPSLLPPQAIASSEQFGKRG
;
A
#
# COMPACT_ATOMS: atom_id res chain seq x y z
N MET A 1 0.72 -18.57 -28.24
CA MET A 1 -0.18 -17.55 -27.65
C MET A 1 -0.02 -16.26 -28.46
N ARG A 2 -1.08 -15.70 -29.07
CA ARG A 2 -0.99 -14.40 -29.79
C ARG A 2 -1.47 -13.29 -28.85
N PRO A 3 -0.68 -12.22 -28.59
CA PRO A 3 -1.12 -11.14 -27.72
C PRO A 3 -2.33 -10.43 -28.34
N VAL A 4 -3.46 -10.43 -27.65
CA VAL A 4 -4.76 -9.93 -28.15
C VAL A 4 -4.84 -8.39 -28.21
N PHE A 5 -3.95 -7.68 -27.52
CA PHE A 5 -4.03 -6.22 -27.34
C PHE A 5 -3.35 -5.38 -28.44
N LEU A 6 -2.43 -5.95 -29.24
CA LEU A 6 -1.60 -5.22 -30.20
C LEU A 6 -2.07 -5.35 -31.66
N LYS A 7 -3.39 -5.37 -31.89
CA LYS A 7 -3.95 -5.50 -33.25
C LYS A 7 -4.25 -4.16 -33.95
N SER A 8 -4.26 -3.03 -33.24
CA SER A 8 -4.47 -1.71 -33.85
C SER A 8 -3.64 -0.63 -33.18
N ASN A 9 -3.18 0.35 -33.97
CA ASN A 9 -2.38 1.49 -33.50
C ASN A 9 -3.08 2.24 -32.36
N ARG A 10 -4.42 2.31 -32.39
CA ARG A 10 -5.23 2.90 -31.32
C ARG A 10 -5.07 2.18 -29.97
N ARG A 11 -5.00 0.85 -29.97
CA ARG A 11 -4.80 0.06 -28.74
C ARG A 11 -3.36 0.20 -28.21
N ALA A 12 -2.38 0.26 -29.10
CA ALA A 12 -0.99 0.54 -28.71
C ALA A 12 -0.86 1.93 -28.06
N ALA A 13 -1.45 2.97 -28.66
CA ALA A 13 -1.46 4.32 -28.09
C ALA A 13 -2.14 4.36 -26.71
N ALA A 14 -3.27 3.65 -26.55
CA ALA A 14 -3.94 3.55 -25.25
C ALA A 14 -3.07 2.85 -24.19
N LEU A 15 -2.35 1.79 -24.55
CA LEU A 15 -1.43 1.11 -23.63
C LEU A 15 -0.28 2.04 -23.19
N VAL A 16 0.32 2.77 -24.14
CA VAL A 16 1.36 3.75 -23.80
C VAL A 16 0.82 4.80 -22.84
N GLN A 17 -0.38 5.35 -23.10
CA GLN A 17 -1.00 6.33 -22.22
C GLN A 17 -1.21 5.77 -20.80
N VAL A 18 -1.72 4.54 -20.67
CA VAL A 18 -1.90 3.89 -19.36
C VAL A 18 -0.56 3.68 -18.66
N CYS A 19 0.48 3.23 -19.37
CA CYS A 19 1.82 3.11 -18.82
C CYS A 19 2.39 4.45 -18.36
N SER A 20 2.21 5.52 -19.14
CA SER A 20 2.64 6.87 -18.76
C SER A 20 1.95 7.37 -17.50
N ILE A 21 0.64 7.15 -17.36
CA ILE A 21 -0.11 7.48 -16.14
C ILE A 21 0.39 6.66 -14.95
N ALA A 22 0.63 5.36 -15.13
CA ALA A 22 1.15 4.51 -14.07
C ALA A 22 2.53 4.97 -13.57
N LEU A 23 3.43 5.32 -14.50
CA LEU A 23 4.76 5.86 -14.16
C LEU A 23 4.66 7.23 -13.47
N LEU A 24 3.73 8.08 -13.88
CA LEU A 24 3.45 9.37 -13.22
C LEU A 24 3.04 9.15 -11.77
N VAL A 25 2.11 8.24 -11.52
CA VAL A 25 1.65 7.90 -10.16
C VAL A 25 2.80 7.32 -9.33
N TYR A 26 3.62 6.44 -9.90
CA TYR A 26 4.81 5.90 -9.25
C TYR A 26 5.78 7.02 -8.83
N GLY A 27 6.08 7.94 -9.75
CA GLY A 27 6.97 9.07 -9.47
C GLY A 27 6.41 10.03 -8.43
N LEU A 28 5.10 10.28 -8.45
CA LEU A 28 4.43 11.15 -7.48
C LEU A 28 4.50 10.57 -6.07
N ILE A 29 4.10 9.31 -5.89
CA ILE A 29 4.16 8.62 -4.60
C ILE A 29 5.59 8.62 -4.03
N GLU A 30 6.57 8.32 -4.88
CA GLU A 30 7.98 8.31 -4.48
C GLU A 30 8.47 9.71 -4.05
N THR A 31 8.02 10.75 -4.73
CA THR A 31 8.37 12.15 -4.41
C THR A 31 7.75 12.59 -3.09
N GLU A 32 6.45 12.35 -2.89
CA GLU A 32 5.72 12.68 -1.66
C GLU A 32 6.32 11.96 -0.45
N VAL A 33 6.53 10.65 -0.55
CA VAL A 33 7.10 9.88 0.56
C VAL A 33 8.51 10.35 0.90
N ARG A 34 9.36 10.65 -0.11
CA ARG A 34 10.71 11.18 0.13
C ARG A 34 10.70 12.57 0.75
N GLY A 35 9.78 13.43 0.32
CA GLY A 35 9.60 14.76 0.90
C GLY A 35 9.18 14.68 2.36
N ALA A 36 8.22 13.82 2.69
CA ALA A 36 7.68 13.67 4.03
C ALA A 36 8.68 13.08 5.04
N ILE A 37 9.63 12.25 4.59
CA ILE A 37 10.64 11.66 5.48
C ILE A 37 11.89 12.55 5.65
N ALA A 38 12.02 13.64 4.90
CA ALA A 38 13.18 14.52 5.00
C ALA A 38 13.33 15.09 6.43
N PRO A 39 14.56 15.16 6.99
CA PRO A 39 15.87 14.96 6.33
C PRO A 39 16.31 13.48 6.22
N ALA A 40 15.55 12.54 6.79
CA ALA A 40 15.86 11.13 6.66
C ALA A 40 15.76 10.69 5.19
N ARG A 41 16.68 9.80 4.76
CA ARG A 41 16.75 9.31 3.38
C ARG A 41 16.22 7.90 3.20
N THR A 42 15.96 7.20 4.31
CA THR A 42 15.59 5.78 4.33
C THR A 42 14.49 5.53 5.35
N ILE A 43 13.60 4.58 5.04
CA ILE A 43 12.61 4.07 5.97
C ILE A 43 13.16 2.76 6.57
N PRO A 44 13.25 2.63 7.91
CA PRO A 44 13.64 1.38 8.56
C PRO A 44 12.65 0.25 8.24
N ALA A 45 13.13 -0.99 8.17
CA ALA A 45 12.29 -2.17 7.91
C ALA A 45 11.42 -2.10 6.64
N LEU A 46 11.85 -1.33 5.63
CA LEU A 46 11.16 -1.24 4.35
C LEU A 46 11.40 -2.46 3.45
N LEU A 47 12.57 -3.09 3.59
CA LEU A 47 12.91 -4.33 2.91
C LEU A 47 12.82 -5.52 3.87
N PRO A 48 12.75 -6.76 3.35
CA PRO A 48 12.82 -7.97 4.17
C PRO A 48 14.00 -7.95 5.13
N GLU A 49 13.83 -8.62 6.27
CA GLU A 49 14.83 -8.73 7.35
C GLU A 49 15.07 -7.40 8.10
N GLY A 50 14.11 -6.47 8.06
CA GLY A 50 14.21 -5.21 8.81
C GLY A 50 15.16 -4.19 8.18
N ARG A 51 15.63 -4.43 6.95
CA ARG A 51 16.60 -3.56 6.28
C ARG A 51 15.99 -2.21 5.93
N ALA A 52 16.72 -1.15 6.28
CA ALA A 52 16.39 0.20 5.89
C ALA A 52 16.68 0.40 4.40
N ALA A 53 15.80 1.10 3.70
CA ALA A 53 15.99 1.41 2.29
C ALA A 53 15.44 2.77 1.92
N ARG A 54 16.00 3.35 0.86
CA ARG A 54 15.43 4.54 0.25
C ARG A 54 14.05 4.18 -0.32
N PRO A 55 12.99 4.95 -0.02
CA PRO A 55 11.68 4.69 -0.57
C PRO A 55 11.72 4.84 -2.10
N THR A 56 11.23 3.82 -2.79
CA THR A 56 10.98 3.75 -4.23
C THR A 56 9.56 3.25 -4.40
N ALA A 57 8.89 3.60 -5.50
CA ALA A 57 7.53 3.10 -5.71
C ALA A 57 7.44 1.56 -5.58
N ALA A 58 8.42 0.82 -6.11
CA ALA A 58 8.47 -0.63 -6.03
C ALA A 58 8.49 -1.17 -4.59
N ASN A 59 9.40 -0.69 -3.73
CA ASN A 59 9.46 -1.18 -2.34
C ASN A 59 8.35 -0.62 -1.45
N ILE A 60 7.83 0.57 -1.77
CA ILE A 60 6.61 1.11 -1.15
C ILE A 60 5.46 0.15 -1.41
N PHE A 61 5.15 -0.17 -2.66
CA PHE A 61 4.07 -1.10 -2.98
C PHE A 61 4.33 -2.51 -2.44
N ALA A 62 5.57 -3.00 -2.49
CA ALA A 62 5.95 -4.29 -1.92
C ALA A 62 5.66 -4.35 -0.41
N ALA A 63 5.84 -3.26 0.33
CA ALA A 63 5.52 -3.21 1.76
C ALA A 63 4.03 -3.46 2.05
N PHE A 64 3.14 -3.24 1.09
CA PHE A 64 1.71 -3.52 1.21
C PHE A 64 1.28 -4.83 0.54
N THR A 65 2.21 -5.59 -0.06
CA THR A 65 1.87 -6.90 -0.63
C THR A 65 1.51 -7.87 0.49
N GLY A 66 0.35 -8.52 0.36
CA GLY A 66 -0.15 -9.46 1.36
C GLY A 66 -0.88 -8.83 2.54
N LEU A 67 -1.08 -7.50 2.57
CA LEU A 67 -2.05 -6.91 3.50
C LEU A 67 -3.45 -7.42 3.18
N GLY A 68 -4.08 -8.04 4.16
CA GLY A 68 -5.41 -8.62 4.02
C GLY A 68 -6.21 -8.53 5.31
N TYR A 69 -7.29 -9.31 5.34
CA TYR A 69 -8.12 -9.50 6.52
C TYR A 69 -7.87 -10.89 7.07
N ARG A 70 -7.64 -11.00 8.37
CA ARG A 70 -7.75 -12.28 9.06
C ARG A 70 -9.19 -12.50 9.49
N ARG A 71 -9.73 -13.66 9.17
CA ARG A 71 -11.02 -14.11 9.69
C ARG A 71 -10.79 -14.65 11.10
N ALA A 72 -11.31 -13.96 12.10
CA ALA A 72 -11.33 -14.44 13.47
C ALA A 72 -12.73 -14.94 13.82
N ARG A 73 -12.81 -16.11 14.45
CA ARG A 73 -14.06 -16.62 14.98
C ARG A 73 -14.23 -16.08 16.40
N THR A 74 -15.19 -15.20 16.57
CA THR A 74 -15.60 -14.67 17.88
C THR A 74 -16.79 -15.48 18.40
N THR A 75 -17.16 -15.27 19.66
CA THR A 75 -18.38 -15.84 20.26
C THR A 75 -19.67 -15.37 19.57
N GLU A 76 -19.62 -14.27 18.81
CA GLU A 76 -20.77 -13.66 18.13
C GLU A 76 -20.80 -13.93 16.62
N GLY A 77 -19.73 -14.50 16.02
CA GLY A 77 -19.69 -14.83 14.59
C GLY A 77 -18.29 -14.89 13.98
N LEU A 78 -18.22 -14.88 12.65
CA LEU A 78 -16.97 -14.69 11.91
C LEU A 78 -16.77 -13.19 11.68
N GLU A 79 -15.70 -12.63 12.22
CA GLU A 79 -15.36 -11.23 12.08
C GLU A 79 -14.06 -11.04 11.30
N TYR A 80 -14.01 -9.99 10.48
CA TYR A 80 -12.84 -9.64 9.68
C TYR A 80 -11.97 -8.66 10.48
N ILE A 81 -10.85 -9.17 11.01
CA ILE A 81 -9.88 -8.37 11.75
C ILE A 81 -8.78 -7.90 10.78
N PRO A 82 -8.46 -6.58 10.75
CA PRO A 82 -7.31 -6.08 10.01
C PRO A 82 -6.00 -6.76 10.44
N ASP A 83 -5.10 -7.01 9.50
CA ASP A 83 -3.73 -7.31 9.87
C ASP A 83 -3.05 -6.08 10.52
N PRO A 84 -2.24 -6.28 11.57
CA PRO A 84 -1.53 -5.19 12.20
C PRO A 84 -0.58 -4.55 11.19
N ILE A 85 -0.63 -3.22 11.08
CA ILE A 85 0.25 -2.49 10.17
C ILE A 85 1.70 -2.50 10.70
N THR A 86 2.66 -2.68 9.79
CA THR A 86 4.08 -2.59 10.14
C THR A 86 4.50 -1.13 10.33
N THR A 87 5.63 -0.91 11.01
CA THR A 87 6.18 0.44 11.21
C THR A 87 6.48 1.14 9.88
N ALA A 88 7.01 0.41 8.90
CA ALA A 88 7.26 0.94 7.55
C ALA A 88 5.96 1.35 6.85
N GLN A 89 4.90 0.52 6.94
CA GLN A 89 3.58 0.86 6.39
C GLN A 89 2.99 2.10 7.07
N ALA A 90 3.09 2.21 8.38
CA ALA A 90 2.60 3.38 9.13
C ALA A 90 3.30 4.68 8.71
N VAL A 91 4.62 4.65 8.51
CA VAL A 91 5.39 5.79 8.00
C VAL A 91 4.92 6.18 6.60
N ILE A 92 4.71 5.21 5.71
CA ILE A 92 4.25 5.47 4.34
C ILE A 92 2.83 6.04 4.33
N LEU A 93 1.90 5.48 5.10
CA LEU A 93 0.52 5.98 5.18
C LEU A 93 0.46 7.40 5.73
N LYS A 94 1.25 7.69 6.77
CA LYS A 94 1.40 9.04 7.31
C LYS A 94 1.94 10.01 6.27
N ALA A 95 2.96 9.60 5.50
CA ALA A 95 3.54 10.42 4.44
C ALA A 95 2.54 10.74 3.32
N LEU A 96 1.66 9.79 2.98
CA LEU A 96 0.63 9.96 1.96
C LEU A 96 -0.64 10.64 2.47
N GLY A 97 -0.71 10.98 3.76
CA GLY A 97 -1.93 11.53 4.38
C GLY A 97 -3.11 10.55 4.38
N ILE A 98 -2.86 9.25 4.30
CA ILE A 98 -3.90 8.22 4.26
C ILE A 98 -4.20 7.77 5.69
N PRO A 99 -5.41 8.04 6.23
CA PRO A 99 -5.73 7.78 7.63
C PRO A 99 -5.82 6.28 7.95
N SER A 100 -6.34 5.49 7.01
CA SER A 100 -6.41 4.05 7.13
C SER A 100 -6.56 3.41 5.76
N LEU A 101 -6.01 2.20 5.60
CA LEU A 101 -6.31 1.34 4.45
C LEU A 101 -7.60 0.54 4.64
N LEU A 102 -8.23 0.66 5.80
CA LEU A 102 -9.46 -0.03 6.13
C LEU A 102 -10.67 0.70 5.55
N PRO A 103 -11.64 -0.04 5.00
CA PRO A 103 -12.93 0.55 4.70
C PRO A 103 -13.63 0.97 6.02
N PRO A 104 -14.51 1.99 6.00
CA PRO A 104 -15.05 2.61 7.20
C PRO A 104 -15.66 1.62 8.21
N GLN A 105 -16.32 0.58 7.72
CA GLN A 105 -16.91 -0.48 8.54
C GLN A 105 -15.87 -1.28 9.35
N ALA A 106 -14.65 -1.46 8.82
CA ALA A 106 -13.59 -2.20 9.50
C ALA A 106 -12.82 -1.34 10.52
N ILE A 107 -12.86 0.00 10.36
CA ILE A 107 -12.33 0.94 11.36
C ILE A 107 -13.14 0.84 12.66
N ALA A 108 -14.48 0.82 12.56
CA ALA A 108 -15.38 0.68 13.70
C ALA A 108 -15.17 -0.64 14.47
N SER A 109 -14.98 -1.76 13.75
CA SER A 109 -14.59 -3.04 14.38
C SER A 109 -13.23 -2.95 15.07
N SER A 110 -12.22 -2.34 14.45
CA SER A 110 -10.89 -2.25 15.06
C SER A 110 -10.87 -1.43 16.37
N GLU A 111 -11.68 -0.38 16.48
CA GLU A 111 -11.82 0.44 17.71
C GLU A 111 -12.52 -0.31 18.85
N GLN A 112 -13.43 -1.23 18.53
CA GLN A 112 -14.08 -2.10 19.53
C GLN A 112 -13.12 -3.15 20.10
N PHE A 113 -12.17 -3.66 19.31
CA PHE A 113 -11.17 -4.64 19.77
C PHE A 113 -10.02 -3.99 20.56
N GLY A 114 -9.65 -2.75 20.27
CA GLY A 114 -8.58 -2.03 20.99
C GLY A 114 -8.91 -1.65 22.43
N LYS A 115 -10.16 -1.83 22.89
CA LYS A 115 -10.61 -1.52 24.27
C LYS A 115 -10.66 -2.75 25.20
N ARG A 116 -10.21 -3.92 24.75
CA ARG A 116 -10.10 -5.13 25.58
C ARG A 116 -8.62 -5.43 25.87
N GLY A 117 -8.01 -4.60 26.70
CA GLY A 117 -6.64 -4.76 27.22
C GLY A 117 -6.50 -4.01 28.52
#